data_AF-A0A9Q4KXQ1-F1
#
_entry.id   AF-A0A9Q4KXQ1-F1
#
_cell.length_a   1.000
_cell.length_b   1.000
_cell.length_c   1.000
_cell.angle_alpha   90.00
_cell.angle_beta   90.00
_cell.angle_gamma   90.00
#
_symmetry.space_group_name_H-M   'P 1'
#
loop_
_entity.id
_entity.type
_entity.pdbx_description
1 polymer ?
#
loop_
_entity_poly.entity_id
_entity_poly.type
_entity_poly.pdbx_seq_one_letter_code
_entity_poly.pdbx_strand_id
1 'polypeptide(L)'
;MFVAEQIWQLYDHVWSGDPFPSEADIFYIAAYPCHIAFLLIYLKPSFRSISRNVWLFAIALAFSFLIPSLLASYDGMQGEDVFSTSVALAYPILSSVQLVPAIVGVMYLVRKPSNFSWMLILFGFILYNIADTYFLFAELDGSYYDGHPVDLIFVYGFIFFIFAFYHRSKFTSVFHDKDALFSDKVQFETITKFGIPLTVSIICMVILITLINSTFNEVHQDISANFFFAIVTILGVVAVIVVTINKNLSHMVKMRTAELVAQRDNLENLVEEKTQQVLKSERLSAIGELSGRLAHDLRNPLSVMKMSLELIKQSPPDSKISDSAITKRIDLIEKSIDRISHQVDDVLGYVRISPLNLTNVSLREVIESSLSKVNVPSDIEVSVDKNDVKISCDVVKLDAYLST
;
A
#
# COMPACT_ATOMS: atom_id res chain seq x y z
N MET A 1 11.65 21.28 31.73
CA MET A 1 11.42 22.48 30.87
C MET A 1 10.65 23.57 31.62
N PHE A 2 9.33 23.54 31.82
CA PHE A 2 8.65 24.65 32.52
C PHE A 2 9.27 25.00 33.89
N VAL A 3 9.56 24.01 34.74
CA VAL A 3 10.24 24.24 36.03
C VAL A 3 11.65 24.83 35.84
N ALA A 4 12.36 24.41 34.80
CA ALA A 4 13.70 24.89 34.49
C ALA A 4 13.66 26.38 34.13
N GLU A 5 12.75 26.78 33.24
CA GLU A 5 12.51 28.18 32.86
C GLU A 5 12.20 29.06 34.07
N GLN A 6 11.39 28.58 35.01
CA GLN A 6 11.06 29.35 36.22
C GLN A 6 12.28 29.53 37.13
N ILE A 7 13.12 28.51 37.27
CA ILE A 7 14.36 28.59 38.06
C ILE A 7 15.35 29.55 37.38
N TRP A 8 15.51 29.45 36.06
CA TRP A 8 16.35 30.34 35.26
C TRP A 8 15.97 31.81 35.44
N GLN A 9 14.68 32.12 35.30
CA GLN A 9 14.15 33.47 35.46
C GLN A 9 14.31 34.00 36.90
N LEU A 10 14.26 33.13 37.92
CA LEU A 10 14.54 33.53 39.30
C LEU A 10 16.00 33.94 39.49
N TYR A 11 16.95 33.19 38.93
CA TYR A 11 18.38 33.54 38.99
C TYR A 11 18.66 34.90 38.37
N ASP A 12 18.15 35.10 37.16
CA ASP A 12 18.43 36.27 36.35
C ASP A 12 17.73 37.54 36.88
N HIS A 13 16.42 37.47 37.16
CA HIS A 13 15.62 38.66 37.47
C HIS A 13 15.42 38.91 38.98
N VAL A 14 15.63 37.91 39.85
CA VAL A 14 15.28 38.03 41.28
C VAL A 14 16.49 37.87 42.20
N TRP A 15 17.36 36.89 41.94
CA TRP A 15 18.49 36.56 42.83
C TRP A 15 19.82 37.19 42.40
N SER A 16 19.90 37.78 41.20
CA SER A 16 21.13 38.41 40.68
C SER A 16 22.34 37.46 40.69
N GLY A 17 22.09 36.18 40.41
CA GLY A 17 23.13 35.16 40.24
C GLY A 17 23.22 34.72 38.79
N ASP A 18 24.33 34.06 38.43
CA ASP A 18 24.51 33.56 37.08
C ASP A 18 23.47 32.46 36.79
N PRO A 19 22.64 32.61 35.74
CA PRO A 19 21.60 31.64 35.42
C PRO A 19 22.19 30.34 34.86
N PHE A 20 23.46 30.35 34.46
CA PHE A 20 24.19 29.19 33.95
C PHE A 20 25.63 29.13 34.49
N PRO A 21 26.15 27.94 34.82
CA PRO A 21 25.39 26.72 35.12
C PRO A 21 24.64 26.86 36.46
N SER A 22 23.39 26.38 36.53
CA SER A 22 22.51 26.44 37.70
C SER A 22 21.67 25.18 37.91
N GLU A 23 20.84 25.14 38.96
CA GLU A 23 19.90 24.03 39.18
C GLU A 23 18.84 23.92 38.07
N ALA A 24 18.64 24.95 37.25
CA ALA A 24 17.77 24.88 36.08
C ALA A 24 18.26 23.79 35.10
N ASP A 25 19.58 23.65 34.93
CA ASP A 25 20.19 22.68 34.01
C ASP A 25 19.80 21.23 34.31
N ILE A 26 19.62 20.90 35.60
CA ILE A 26 19.16 19.56 36.02
C ILE A 26 17.81 19.24 35.36
N PHE A 27 16.89 20.21 35.33
CA PHE A 27 15.55 20.05 34.77
C PHE A 27 15.49 20.17 33.24
N TYR A 28 16.43 20.89 32.63
CA TYR A 28 16.58 20.89 31.18
C TYR A 28 17.17 19.56 30.69
N ILE A 29 18.27 19.11 31.28
CA ILE A 29 18.95 17.86 30.93
C ILE A 29 18.03 16.65 31.15
N ALA A 30 17.24 16.63 32.23
CA ALA A 30 16.28 15.55 32.49
C ALA A 30 15.17 15.42 31.42
N ALA A 31 14.93 16.44 30.61
CA ALA A 31 13.93 16.38 29.55
C ALA A 31 14.34 15.45 28.40
N TYR A 32 15.64 15.38 28.05
CA TYR A 32 16.11 14.59 26.91
C TYR A 32 15.86 13.08 27.07
N PRO A 33 16.22 12.42 28.19
CA PRO A 33 15.88 11.02 28.40
C PRO A 33 14.37 10.75 28.31
N CYS A 34 13.54 11.69 28.77
CA CYS A 34 12.08 11.58 28.69
C CYS A 34 11.58 11.62 27.23
N HIS A 35 12.10 12.55 26.42
CA HIS A 35 11.79 12.62 24.99
C HIS A 35 12.26 11.35 24.24
N ILE A 36 13.49 10.90 24.49
CA ILE A 36 14.03 9.66 23.90
C ILE A 36 13.15 8.47 24.27
N ALA A 37 12.81 8.31 25.54
CA ALA A 37 11.95 7.24 26.02
C ALA A 37 10.57 7.28 25.34
N PHE A 38 9.96 8.46 25.23
CA PHE A 38 8.69 8.65 24.52
C PHE A 38 8.76 8.16 23.07
N LEU A 39 9.79 8.56 22.31
CA LEU A 39 9.96 8.17 20.91
C LEU A 39 10.20 6.65 20.76
N LEU A 40 11.03 6.08 21.64
CA LEU A 40 11.33 4.64 21.62
C LEU A 40 10.11 3.79 22.01
N ILE A 41 9.33 4.21 23.01
CA ILE A 41 8.07 3.55 23.39
C ILE A 41 7.09 3.56 22.21
N TYR A 42 6.99 4.70 21.52
CA TYR A 42 6.12 4.80 20.35
C TYR A 42 6.57 3.90 19.19
N LEU A 43 7.88 3.77 18.97
CA LEU A 43 8.44 2.91 17.92
C LEU A 43 8.49 1.42 18.30
N LYS A 44 8.33 1.08 19.58
CA LYS A 44 8.40 -0.28 20.12
C LYS A 44 7.61 -1.33 19.33
N PRO A 45 6.36 -1.09 18.88
CA PRO A 45 5.60 -2.08 18.11
C PRO A 45 6.26 -2.42 16.76
N SER A 46 7.12 -1.54 16.26
CA SER A 46 7.72 -1.61 14.92
C SER A 46 9.21 -1.97 14.93
N PHE A 47 9.86 -2.07 16.11
CA PHE A 47 11.31 -2.31 16.22
C PHE A 47 11.79 -3.55 15.47
N ARG A 48 11.04 -4.64 15.47
CA ARG A 48 11.41 -5.89 14.79
C ARG A 48 11.40 -5.78 13.27
N SER A 49 10.68 -4.80 12.72
CA SER A 49 10.54 -4.59 11.29
C SER A 49 11.54 -3.56 10.73
N ILE A 50 12.24 -2.83 11.61
CA ILE A 50 13.22 -1.82 11.21
C ILE A 50 14.57 -2.53 11.01
N SER A 51 15.17 -2.37 9.84
CA SER A 51 16.45 -3.03 9.53
C SER A 51 17.60 -2.40 10.32
N ARG A 52 18.63 -3.21 10.62
CA ARG A 52 19.85 -2.74 11.31
C ARG A 52 20.52 -1.56 10.59
N ASN A 53 20.45 -1.54 9.26
CA ASN A 53 21.07 -0.48 8.45
C ASN A 53 20.40 0.88 8.67
N VAL A 54 19.09 0.92 8.92
CA VAL A 54 18.37 2.17 9.23
C VAL A 54 18.84 2.74 10.57
N TRP A 55 19.01 1.90 11.58
CA TRP A 55 19.57 2.31 12.88
C TRP A 55 21.00 2.83 12.75
N LEU A 56 21.87 2.11 12.04
CA LEU A 56 23.24 2.54 11.82
C LEU A 56 23.32 3.88 11.10
N PHE A 57 22.48 4.08 10.07
CA PHE A 57 22.39 5.35 9.37
C PHE A 57 21.92 6.49 10.29
N ALA A 58 20.86 6.28 11.07
CA ALA A 58 20.35 7.28 11.99
C ALA A 58 21.37 7.66 13.07
N ILE A 59 22.11 6.69 13.60
CA ILE A 59 23.21 6.92 14.56
C ILE A 59 24.34 7.71 13.92
N ALA A 60 24.78 7.33 12.71
CA ALA A 60 25.84 8.05 12.00
C ALA A 60 25.43 9.50 11.68
N LEU A 61 24.19 9.70 11.25
CA LEU A 61 23.65 11.02 10.98
C LEU A 61 23.56 11.85 12.26
N ALA A 62 22.98 11.33 13.33
CA ALA A 62 22.93 11.99 14.63
C ALA A 62 24.32 12.36 15.17
N PHE A 63 25.29 11.45 15.05
CA PHE A 63 26.67 11.71 15.46
C PHE A 63 27.32 12.85 14.66
N SER A 64 26.95 13.04 13.39
CA SER A 64 27.49 14.15 12.59
C SER A 64 27.11 15.53 13.14
N PHE A 65 25.95 15.66 13.79
CA PHE A 65 25.52 16.90 14.45
C PHE A 65 26.31 17.19 15.73
N LEU A 66 26.91 16.17 16.34
CA LEU A 66 27.68 16.31 17.57
C LEU A 66 29.12 16.80 17.33
N ILE A 67 29.67 16.58 16.13
CA ILE A 67 31.07 16.88 15.81
C ILE A 67 31.45 18.35 16.11
N PRO A 68 30.69 19.37 15.68
CA PRO A 68 31.01 20.76 15.97
C PRO A 68 31.15 21.05 17.47
N SER A 69 30.24 20.52 18.28
CA SER A 69 30.22 20.72 19.73
C SER A 69 31.41 20.06 20.43
N LEU A 70 31.80 18.86 20.00
CA LEU A 70 32.98 18.18 20.54
C LEU A 70 34.28 18.92 20.21
N LEU A 71 34.36 19.52 19.02
CA LEU A 71 35.53 20.29 18.63
C LEU A 71 35.61 21.61 19.39
N ALA A 72 34.49 22.34 19.53
CA ALA A 72 34.45 23.62 20.21
C ALA A 72 34.73 23.51 21.72
N SER A 73 34.24 22.46 22.37
CA SER A 73 34.45 22.25 23.80
C SER A 73 35.82 21.67 24.15
N TYR A 74 36.65 21.29 23.17
CA TYR A 74 37.92 20.61 23.41
C TYR A 74 38.88 21.44 24.30
N ASP A 75 39.03 22.72 23.98
CA ASP A 75 39.93 23.60 24.75
C ASP A 75 39.36 23.92 26.13
N GLY A 76 38.04 24.18 26.22
CA GLY A 76 37.35 24.44 27.49
C GLY A 76 37.42 23.24 28.46
N MET A 77 37.43 22.01 27.93
CA MET A 77 37.58 20.78 28.71
C MET A 77 39.00 20.58 29.28
N GLN A 78 40.00 21.30 28.78
CA GLN A 78 41.38 21.29 29.30
C GLN A 78 41.68 22.52 30.17
N GLY A 79 40.74 23.47 30.25
CA GLY A 79 40.90 24.76 30.94
C GLY A 79 40.46 24.75 32.40
N GLU A 80 40.23 25.94 32.96
CA GLU A 80 39.74 26.12 34.34
C GLU A 80 38.22 25.94 34.45
N ASP A 81 37.48 26.20 33.37
CA ASP A 81 36.01 26.17 33.29
C ASP A 81 35.45 24.80 32.85
N VAL A 82 36.07 23.71 33.29
CA VAL A 82 35.69 22.34 32.90
C VAL A 82 34.24 22.03 33.26
N PHE A 83 33.76 22.54 34.39
CA PHE A 83 32.41 22.26 34.88
C PHE A 83 31.34 22.88 33.99
N SER A 84 31.39 24.19 33.74
CA SER A 84 30.45 24.89 32.85
C SER A 84 30.52 24.35 31.43
N THR A 85 31.73 24.10 30.92
CA THR A 85 31.94 23.46 29.60
C THR A 85 31.30 22.07 29.53
N SER A 86 31.40 21.28 30.61
CA SER A 86 30.78 19.94 30.67
C SER A 86 29.26 19.99 30.67
N VAL A 87 28.68 20.93 31.42
CA VAL A 87 27.23 21.14 31.46
C VAL A 87 26.74 21.62 30.10
N ALA A 88 27.41 22.62 29.49
CA ALA A 88 27.05 23.15 28.18
C ALA A 88 27.15 22.06 27.09
N LEU A 89 28.18 21.22 27.12
CA LEU A 89 28.38 20.14 26.15
C LEU A 89 27.32 19.03 26.27
N ALA A 90 26.73 18.83 27.45
CA ALA A 90 25.70 17.82 27.66
C ALA A 90 24.47 18.07 26.77
N TYR A 91 24.13 19.33 26.51
CA TYR A 91 22.99 19.73 25.67
C TYR A 91 23.11 19.22 24.23
N PRO A 92 24.17 19.55 23.44
CA PRO A 92 24.37 19.00 22.10
C PRO A 92 24.52 17.48 22.06
N ILE A 93 25.13 16.86 23.07
CA ILE A 93 25.25 15.39 23.16
C ILE A 93 23.85 14.77 23.21
N LEU A 94 23.03 15.22 24.16
CA LEU A 94 21.73 14.64 24.40
C LEU A 94 20.75 14.94 23.26
N SER A 95 20.76 16.15 22.70
CA SER A 95 19.94 16.48 21.54
C SER A 95 20.34 15.69 20.29
N SER A 96 21.65 15.45 20.08
CA SER A 96 22.12 14.61 18.97
C SER A 96 21.64 13.17 19.14
N VAL A 97 21.78 12.58 20.33
CA VAL A 97 21.28 11.22 20.63
C VAL A 97 19.76 11.13 20.41
N GLN A 98 19.02 12.17 20.76
CA GLN A 98 17.57 12.25 20.58
C GLN A 98 17.13 12.25 19.12
N LEU A 99 17.97 12.69 18.18
CA LEU A 99 17.68 12.61 16.74
C LEU A 99 17.58 11.17 16.24
N VAL A 100 18.28 10.21 16.86
CA VAL A 100 18.30 8.81 16.39
C VAL A 100 16.89 8.21 16.29
N PRO A 101 16.09 8.12 17.37
CA PRO A 101 14.73 7.60 17.27
C PRO A 101 13.82 8.49 16.42
N ALA A 102 14.04 9.81 16.34
CA ALA A 102 13.26 10.69 15.47
C ALA A 102 13.47 10.39 13.97
N ILE A 103 14.73 10.23 13.54
CA ILE A 103 15.11 9.88 12.17
C ILE A 103 14.55 8.49 11.81
N VAL A 104 14.74 7.51 12.70
CA VAL A 104 14.21 6.15 12.51
C VAL A 104 12.69 6.17 12.35
N GLY A 105 12.00 6.96 13.17
CA GLY A 105 10.55 7.09 13.11
C GLY A 105 10.08 7.68 11.79
N VAL A 106 10.72 8.72 11.27
CA VAL A 106 10.41 9.26 9.94
C VAL A 106 10.66 8.20 8.87
N MET A 107 11.85 7.59 8.82
CA MET A 107 12.23 6.63 7.77
C MET A 107 11.32 5.39 7.72
N TYR A 108 10.83 4.92 8.86
CA TYR A 108 9.96 3.74 8.92
C TYR A 108 8.48 4.09 8.75
N LEU A 109 8.01 5.18 9.36
CA LEU A 109 6.60 5.58 9.31
C LEU A 109 6.21 6.33 8.04
N VAL A 110 7.13 6.54 7.08
CA VAL A 110 6.81 7.00 5.71
C VAL A 110 5.68 6.19 5.07
N ARG A 111 5.54 4.91 5.43
CA ARG A 111 4.49 4.02 4.91
C ARG A 111 3.10 4.28 5.50
N LYS A 112 2.96 5.13 6.52
CA LYS A 112 1.71 5.35 7.27
C LYS A 112 1.28 6.83 7.23
N PRO A 113 -0.03 7.15 7.36
CA PRO A 113 -0.53 8.53 7.44
C PRO A 113 0.01 9.33 8.64
N SER A 114 0.67 8.67 9.59
CA SER A 114 1.38 9.31 10.72
C SER A 114 2.63 10.10 10.32
N ASN A 115 3.03 10.07 9.04
CA ASN A 115 4.30 10.62 8.56
C ASN A 115 4.46 12.12 8.85
N PHE A 116 3.42 12.94 8.63
CA PHE A 116 3.52 14.39 8.80
C PHE A 116 3.86 14.81 10.24
N SER A 117 3.23 14.18 11.25
CA SER A 117 3.55 14.45 12.66
C SER A 117 4.98 14.06 13.03
N TRP A 118 5.49 12.94 12.52
CA TRP A 118 6.89 12.53 12.77
C TRP A 118 7.91 13.44 12.10
N MET A 119 7.57 13.96 10.93
CA MET A 119 8.40 14.94 10.23
C MET A 119 8.48 16.27 11.00
N LEU A 120 7.35 16.75 11.53
CA LEU A 120 7.31 17.93 12.40
C LEU A 120 8.11 17.70 13.70
N ILE A 121 8.01 16.52 14.31
CA ILE A 121 8.82 16.13 15.47
C ILE A 121 10.31 16.15 15.12
N LEU A 122 10.72 15.55 14.00
CA LEU A 122 12.11 15.56 13.56
C LEU A 122 12.61 16.99 13.32
N PHE A 123 11.82 17.83 12.67
CA PHE A 123 12.18 19.22 12.42
C PHE A 123 12.34 20.02 13.72
N GLY A 124 11.43 19.84 14.67
CA GLY A 124 11.53 20.46 15.99
C GLY A 124 12.82 20.05 16.72
N PHE A 125 13.20 18.76 16.67
CA PHE A 125 14.45 18.30 17.31
C PHE A 125 15.71 18.75 16.58
N ILE A 126 15.67 18.90 15.25
CA ILE A 126 16.79 19.48 14.50
C ILE A 126 16.99 20.94 14.95
N LEU A 127 15.93 21.74 15.03
CA LEU A 127 16.01 23.11 15.54
C LEU A 127 16.54 23.15 16.97
N TYR A 128 16.07 22.25 17.84
CA TYR A 128 16.54 22.15 19.21
C TYR A 128 18.04 21.84 19.29
N ASN A 129 18.53 20.91 18.47
CA ASN A 129 19.95 20.55 18.42
C ASN A 129 20.82 21.68 17.87
N ILE A 130 20.33 22.44 16.89
CA ILE A 130 20.99 23.64 16.39
C ILE A 130 21.09 24.70 17.49
N ALA A 131 20.00 24.93 18.22
CA ALA A 131 19.95 25.88 19.32
C ALA A 131 20.91 25.47 20.45
N ASP A 132 20.93 24.19 20.86
CA ASP A 132 21.88 23.67 21.85
C ASP A 132 23.33 23.82 21.40
N THR A 133 23.60 23.56 20.12
CA THR A 133 24.94 23.72 19.56
C THR A 133 25.35 25.18 19.57
N TYR A 134 24.47 26.09 19.17
CA TYR A 134 24.76 27.52 19.18
C TYR A 134 24.93 28.05 20.60
N PHE A 135 24.07 27.63 21.54
CA PHE A 135 24.16 27.98 22.96
C PHE A 135 25.53 27.61 23.52
N LEU A 136 26.02 26.39 23.27
CA LEU A 136 27.38 25.98 23.69
C LEU A 136 28.45 26.95 23.17
N PHE A 137 28.38 27.36 21.91
CA PHE A 137 29.39 28.27 21.34
C PHE A 137 29.30 29.66 21.97
N ALA A 138 28.09 30.19 22.12
CA ALA A 138 27.85 31.50 22.72
C ALA A 138 28.22 31.54 24.21
N GLU A 139 28.13 30.40 24.89
CA GLU A 139 28.57 30.26 26.28
C GLU A 139 30.10 30.20 26.38
N LEU A 140 30.75 29.44 25.50
CA LEU A 140 32.21 29.30 25.48
C LEU A 140 32.95 30.60 25.12
N ASP A 141 32.35 31.46 24.29
CA ASP A 141 32.91 32.76 23.93
C ASP A 141 32.40 33.92 24.81
N GLY A 142 31.52 33.63 25.77
CA GLY A 142 30.93 34.60 26.69
C GLY A 142 29.99 35.62 26.01
N SER A 143 29.49 35.31 24.81
CA SER A 143 28.56 36.17 24.06
C SER A 143 27.08 35.90 24.35
N TYR A 144 26.75 34.84 25.08
CA TYR A 144 25.38 34.53 25.47
C TYR A 144 24.82 35.57 26.48
N TYR A 145 23.54 35.92 26.33
CA TYR A 145 22.81 36.83 27.22
C TYR A 145 21.32 36.45 27.25
N ASP A 146 20.58 36.83 28.28
CA ASP A 146 19.15 36.53 28.36
C ASP A 146 18.36 37.22 27.22
N GLY A 147 17.51 36.45 26.52
CA GLY A 147 16.81 36.91 25.33
C GLY A 147 17.67 36.90 24.06
N HIS A 148 18.77 36.13 24.06
CA HIS A 148 19.61 35.93 22.88
C HIS A 148 18.76 35.39 21.70
N PRO A 149 19.03 35.77 20.44
CA PRO A 149 18.28 35.28 19.27
C PRO A 149 18.17 33.74 19.15
N VAL A 150 19.06 32.99 19.81
CA VAL A 150 19.02 31.52 19.86
C VAL A 150 17.80 31.02 20.64
N ASP A 151 17.31 31.77 21.63
CA ASP A 151 16.14 31.43 22.43
C ASP A 151 14.87 31.33 21.56
N LEU A 152 14.79 32.13 20.50
CA LEU A 152 13.72 32.03 19.50
C LEU A 152 13.74 30.68 18.77
N ILE A 153 14.92 30.10 18.54
CA ILE A 153 15.05 28.79 17.86
C ILE A 153 14.46 27.69 18.75
N PHE A 154 14.70 27.73 20.06
CA PHE A 154 14.05 26.83 21.02
C PHE A 154 12.52 26.97 20.98
N VAL A 155 12.01 28.20 20.96
CA VAL A 155 10.56 28.48 20.86
C VAL A 155 9.95 27.91 19.58
N TYR A 156 10.61 28.07 18.43
CA TYR A 156 10.15 27.46 17.18
C TYR A 156 10.11 25.94 17.27
N GLY A 157 11.09 25.30 17.92
CA GLY A 157 11.07 23.86 18.21
C GLY A 157 9.77 23.43 18.90
N PHE A 158 9.35 24.15 19.95
CA PHE A 158 8.08 23.87 20.64
C PHE A 158 6.85 24.03 19.75
N ILE A 159 6.83 25.04 18.88
CA ILE A 159 5.75 25.24 17.92
C ILE A 159 5.60 24.00 17.01
N PHE A 160 6.71 23.47 16.49
CA PHE A 160 6.69 22.25 15.68
C PHE A 160 6.16 21.04 16.45
N PHE A 161 6.54 20.87 17.72
CA PHE A 161 5.99 19.80 18.56
C PHE A 161 4.48 19.96 18.78
N ILE A 162 4.01 21.18 19.09
CA ILE A 162 2.58 21.46 19.26
C ILE A 162 1.81 21.10 17.99
N PHE A 163 2.27 21.54 16.81
CA PHE A 163 1.64 21.18 15.54
C PHE A 163 1.67 19.68 15.27
N ALA A 164 2.78 19.01 15.59
CA ALA A 164 2.90 17.56 15.43
C ALA A 164 1.85 16.80 16.24
N PHE A 165 1.70 17.16 17.52
CA PHE A 165 0.74 16.55 18.44
C PHE A 165 -0.71 16.92 18.09
N TYR A 166 -0.97 18.16 17.71
CA TYR A 166 -2.30 18.61 17.26
C TYR A 166 -2.76 17.84 16.02
N HIS A 167 -1.90 17.77 14.99
CA HIS A 167 -2.19 17.01 13.78
C HIS A 167 -2.45 15.52 14.10
N ARG A 168 -1.66 14.95 15.02
CA ARG A 168 -1.82 13.55 15.44
C ARG A 168 -3.15 13.32 16.15
N SER A 169 -3.49 14.17 17.12
CA SER A 169 -4.74 14.12 17.89
C SER A 169 -5.97 14.10 16.97
N LYS A 170 -6.00 15.01 15.98
CA LYS A 170 -7.08 15.12 15.00
C LYS A 170 -7.22 13.84 14.16
N PHE A 171 -6.12 13.22 13.74
CA PHE A 171 -6.14 11.97 12.99
C PHE A 171 -6.68 10.77 13.80
N THR A 172 -6.33 10.67 15.08
CA THR A 172 -6.85 9.60 15.96
C THR A 172 -8.33 9.75 16.28
N SER A 173 -8.89 10.96 16.24
CA SER A 173 -10.32 11.18 16.50
C SER A 173 -11.25 10.76 15.34
N VAL A 174 -10.71 10.64 14.12
CA VAL A 174 -11.49 10.41 12.88
C VAL A 174 -11.58 8.93 12.49
N PHE A 175 -10.67 8.08 12.96
CA PHE A 175 -10.65 6.65 12.61
C PHE A 175 -10.90 5.78 13.84
N HIS A 176 -12.17 5.42 14.07
CA HIS A 176 -12.57 4.41 15.04
C HIS A 176 -12.45 2.97 14.49
N ASP A 177 -12.06 2.83 13.22
CA ASP A 177 -12.07 1.56 12.53
C ASP A 177 -10.68 0.91 12.53
N LYS A 178 -10.57 -0.24 13.21
CA LYS A 178 -9.31 -0.98 13.38
C LYS A 178 -8.76 -1.52 12.06
N ASP A 179 -9.61 -1.64 11.04
CA ASP A 179 -9.28 -2.26 9.76
C ASP A 179 -8.72 -1.26 8.73
N ALA A 180 -8.95 0.04 8.92
CA ALA A 180 -8.37 1.09 8.05
C ALA A 180 -6.85 1.29 8.28
N LEU A 181 -6.30 0.73 9.35
CA LEU A 181 -4.89 0.84 9.73
C LEU A 181 -3.93 0.03 8.83
N PHE A 182 -4.48 -0.86 7.98
CA PHE A 182 -3.74 -1.79 7.13
C PHE A 182 -4.15 -1.74 5.64
N SER A 183 -4.98 -0.77 5.23
CA SER A 183 -5.28 -0.52 3.83
C SER A 183 -4.11 0.25 3.17
N ASP A 184 -3.00 -0.45 2.95
CA ASP A 184 -1.80 0.09 2.29
C ASP A 184 -2.04 0.29 0.78
N LYS A 185 -2.66 1.42 0.42
CA LYS A 185 -2.27 2.12 -0.81
C LYS A 185 -1.11 3.04 -0.46
N VAL A 186 0.11 2.54 -0.65
CA VAL A 186 1.32 3.35 -0.51
C VAL A 186 1.28 4.49 -1.54
N GLN A 187 0.95 5.70 -1.11
CA GLN A 187 1.10 6.89 -1.95
C GLN A 187 2.57 7.33 -1.92
N PHE A 188 3.33 6.81 -2.88
CA PHE A 188 4.77 7.05 -3.08
C PHE A 188 5.16 8.49 -3.44
N GLU A 189 4.20 9.42 -3.57
CA GLU A 189 4.49 10.86 -3.77
C GLU A 189 5.21 11.51 -2.59
N THR A 190 5.24 10.87 -1.42
CA THR A 190 5.69 11.50 -0.17
C THR A 190 7.22 11.68 -0.08
N ILE A 191 8.03 10.87 -0.77
CA ILE A 191 9.50 11.02 -0.68
C ILE A 191 9.99 12.15 -1.61
N THR A 192 9.38 12.31 -2.78
CA THR A 192 9.68 13.40 -3.72
C THR A 192 9.04 14.72 -3.28
N LYS A 193 7.81 14.71 -2.74
CA LYS A 193 7.15 15.93 -2.22
C LYS A 193 7.83 16.53 -0.98
N PHE A 194 8.52 15.72 -0.16
CA PHE A 194 9.03 16.18 1.15
C PHE A 194 10.56 16.12 1.28
N GLY A 195 11.26 15.27 0.51
CA GLY A 195 12.73 15.31 0.43
C GLY A 195 13.23 16.63 -0.14
N ILE A 196 12.52 17.21 -1.11
CA ILE A 196 12.85 18.51 -1.70
C ILE A 196 12.70 19.64 -0.67
N PRO A 197 11.55 19.84 0.00
CA PRO A 197 11.42 20.82 1.09
C PRO A 197 12.43 20.65 2.22
N LEU A 198 12.77 19.42 2.62
CA LEU A 198 13.79 19.18 3.65
C LEU A 198 15.18 19.63 3.18
N THR A 199 15.56 19.29 1.95
CA THR A 199 16.82 19.77 1.35
C THR A 199 16.82 21.29 1.17
N VAL A 200 15.71 21.88 0.75
CA VAL A 200 15.54 23.33 0.61
C VAL A 200 15.60 24.01 1.98
N SER A 201 15.01 23.42 3.02
CA SER A 201 15.08 23.94 4.39
C SER A 201 16.49 23.88 4.96
N ILE A 202 17.26 22.83 4.66
CA ILE A 202 18.69 22.73 5.00
C ILE A 202 19.48 23.82 4.27
N ILE A 203 19.21 24.05 2.97
CA ILE A 203 19.85 25.11 2.18
C ILE A 203 19.48 26.52 2.72
N CYS A 204 18.21 26.78 3.01
CA CYS A 204 17.76 28.04 3.61
C CYS A 204 18.36 28.27 4.99
N MET A 205 18.52 27.22 5.79
CA MET A 205 19.19 27.27 7.09
C MET A 205 20.69 27.59 6.93
N VAL A 206 21.38 27.01 5.95
CA VAL A 206 22.77 27.36 5.63
C VAL A 206 22.86 28.85 5.31
N ILE A 207 21.98 29.34 4.43
CA ILE A 207 21.96 30.76 4.03
C ILE A 207 21.67 31.66 5.24
N LEU A 208 20.74 31.29 6.11
CA LEU A 208 20.40 32.07 7.30
C LEU A 208 21.57 32.14 8.31
N ILE A 209 22.22 31.01 8.59
CA ILE A 209 23.41 30.96 9.46
C ILE A 209 24.56 31.76 8.83
N THR A 210 24.72 31.70 7.50
CA THR A 210 25.70 32.52 6.76
C THR A 210 25.42 34.01 6.93
N LEU A 211 24.15 34.41 6.82
CA LEU A 211 23.73 35.81 6.93
C LEU A 211 23.92 36.33 8.35
N ILE A 212 23.55 35.55 9.36
CA ILE A 212 23.72 35.89 10.78
C ILE A 212 25.22 36.01 11.09
N ASN A 213 26.03 35.03 10.69
CA ASN A 213 27.48 35.07 10.91
C ASN A 213 28.12 36.29 10.20
N SER A 214 27.69 36.62 8.98
CA SER A 214 28.14 37.82 8.24
C SER A 214 27.71 39.14 8.88
N THR A 215 26.63 39.15 9.66
CA THR A 215 26.08 40.39 10.26
C THR A 215 26.64 40.63 11.66
N PHE A 216 27.02 39.58 12.38
CA PHE A 216 27.47 39.67 13.78
C PHE A 216 28.99 39.59 13.98
N ASN A 217 29.76 39.05 13.02
CA ASN A 217 31.23 38.93 13.16
C ASN A 217 32.00 40.04 12.44
N GLU A 218 32.18 41.19 13.10
CA GLU A 218 33.29 42.12 12.79
C GLU A 218 34.58 41.82 13.57
N VAL A 219 34.62 40.80 14.46
CA VAL A 219 35.68 40.74 15.50
C VAL A 219 36.67 39.57 15.40
N HIS A 220 36.38 38.40 14.80
CA HIS A 220 37.38 37.31 14.69
C HIS A 220 37.38 36.58 13.33
N GLN A 221 38.44 36.82 12.53
CA GLN A 221 38.50 36.50 11.08
C GLN A 221 38.88 35.06 10.70
N ASP A 222 39.54 34.27 11.56
CA ASP A 222 40.15 32.99 11.13
C ASP A 222 39.40 31.71 11.57
N ILE A 223 38.74 31.72 12.73
CA ILE A 223 38.02 30.55 13.25
C ILE A 223 36.63 30.42 12.59
N SER A 224 35.99 31.56 12.29
CA SER A 224 34.65 31.65 11.70
C SER A 224 34.58 31.14 10.25
N ALA A 225 35.63 31.34 9.45
CA ALA A 225 35.67 30.91 8.05
C ALA A 225 35.87 29.40 7.88
N ASN A 226 36.78 28.78 8.66
CA ASN A 226 37.02 27.33 8.61
C ASN A 226 35.80 26.54 9.11
N PHE A 227 35.12 27.06 10.14
CA PHE A 227 33.87 26.51 10.65
C PHE A 227 32.73 26.59 9.63
N PHE A 228 32.62 27.73 8.95
CA PHE A 228 31.68 27.93 7.85
C PHE A 228 31.89 26.92 6.72
N PHE A 229 33.13 26.74 6.25
CA PHE A 229 33.44 25.75 5.23
C PHE A 229 33.12 24.32 5.69
N ALA A 230 33.41 23.95 6.94
CA ALA A 230 33.11 22.62 7.46
C ALA A 230 31.60 22.31 7.44
N ILE A 231 30.75 23.24 7.91
CA ILE A 231 29.29 23.06 7.94
C ILE A 231 28.72 22.98 6.52
N VAL A 232 29.12 23.87 5.62
CA VAL A 232 28.66 23.86 4.21
C VAL A 232 29.06 22.56 3.52
N THR A 233 30.27 22.07 3.76
CA THR A 233 30.76 20.83 3.14
C THR A 233 30.02 19.60 3.69
N ILE A 234 29.79 19.52 5.00
CA ILE A 234 29.02 18.45 5.63
C ILE A 234 27.59 18.44 5.10
N LEU A 235 26.95 19.60 5.01
CA LEU A 235 25.57 19.71 4.50
C LEU A 235 25.48 19.40 2.99
N GLY A 236 26.49 19.77 2.21
CA GLY A 236 26.60 19.36 0.80
C GLY A 236 26.73 17.85 0.64
N VAL A 237 27.56 17.20 1.46
CA VAL A 237 27.71 15.74 1.48
C VAL A 237 26.39 15.07 1.88
N VAL A 238 25.71 15.58 2.91
CA VAL A 238 24.39 15.08 3.34
C VAL A 238 23.35 15.22 2.23
N ALA A 239 23.31 16.36 1.53
CA ALA A 239 22.39 16.56 0.40
C ALA A 239 22.65 15.55 -0.73
N VAL A 240 23.91 15.30 -1.08
CA VAL A 240 24.30 14.32 -2.10
C VAL A 240 23.91 12.90 -1.68
N ILE A 241 24.13 12.53 -0.41
CA ILE A 241 23.75 11.22 0.14
C ILE A 241 22.24 11.04 0.07
N VAL A 242 21.46 12.04 0.52
CA VAL A 242 19.99 12.00 0.50
C VAL A 242 19.47 11.86 -0.92
N VAL A 243 20.00 12.65 -1.87
CA VAL A 243 19.61 12.56 -3.30
C VAL A 243 19.94 11.19 -3.89
N THR A 244 21.11 10.64 -3.56
CA THR A 244 21.56 9.33 -4.06
C THR A 244 20.69 8.20 -3.51
N ILE A 245 20.39 8.21 -2.21
CA ILE A 245 19.49 7.24 -1.57
C ILE A 245 18.09 7.35 -2.17
N ASN A 246 17.58 8.56 -2.39
CA ASN A 246 16.26 8.78 -2.97
C ASN A 246 16.18 8.24 -4.41
N LYS A 247 17.19 8.49 -5.24
CA LYS A 247 17.28 7.93 -6.60
C LYS A 247 17.32 6.40 -6.59
N ASN A 248 18.16 5.81 -5.73
CA ASN A 248 18.28 4.35 -5.62
C ASN A 248 16.98 3.70 -5.14
N LEU A 249 16.30 4.33 -4.17
CA LEU A 249 15.03 3.86 -3.66
C LEU A 249 13.93 3.95 -4.72
N SER A 250 13.85 5.06 -5.45
CA SER A 250 12.90 5.25 -6.55
C SER A 250 13.10 4.18 -7.64
N HIS A 251 14.35 3.87 -7.99
CA HIS A 251 14.67 2.82 -8.94
C HIS A 251 14.25 1.43 -8.43
N MET A 252 14.58 1.08 -7.18
CA MET A 252 14.21 -0.20 -6.57
C MET A 252 12.69 -0.37 -6.52
N VAL A 253 11.96 0.69 -6.16
CA VAL A 253 10.50 0.69 -6.13
C VAL A 253 9.94 0.42 -7.52
N LYS A 254 10.42 1.14 -8.55
CA LYS A 254 9.98 0.95 -9.94
C LYS A 254 10.19 -0.49 -10.44
N MET A 255 11.32 -1.09 -10.09
CA MET A 255 11.60 -2.49 -10.42
C MET A 255 10.62 -3.45 -9.71
N ARG A 256 10.35 -3.25 -8.42
CA ARG A 256 9.42 -4.09 -7.66
C ARG A 256 7.97 -3.93 -8.11
N THR A 257 7.53 -2.72 -8.47
CA THR A 257 6.19 -2.54 -9.04
C THR A 257 6.08 -3.19 -10.42
N ALA A 258 7.11 -3.09 -11.26
CA ALA A 258 7.12 -3.81 -12.55
C ALA A 258 7.07 -5.33 -12.37
N GLU A 259 7.83 -5.87 -11.40
CA GLU A 259 7.82 -7.29 -11.06
C GLU A 259 6.45 -7.75 -10.54
N LEU A 260 5.82 -6.98 -9.65
CA LEU A 260 4.49 -7.30 -9.11
C LEU A 260 3.40 -7.28 -10.19
N VAL A 261 3.44 -6.30 -11.10
CA VAL A 261 2.52 -6.24 -12.24
C VAL A 261 2.70 -7.47 -13.12
N ALA A 262 3.95 -7.83 -13.46
CA ALA A 262 4.23 -9.03 -14.24
C ALA A 262 3.76 -10.32 -13.54
N GLN A 263 3.91 -10.42 -12.22
CA GLN A 263 3.40 -11.56 -11.44
C GLN A 263 1.88 -11.63 -11.45
N ARG A 264 1.20 -10.49 -11.28
CA ARG A 264 -0.27 -10.41 -11.35
C ARG A 264 -0.78 -10.86 -12.71
N ASP A 265 -0.20 -10.34 -13.79
CA ASP A 265 -0.63 -10.68 -15.15
C ASP A 265 -0.41 -12.17 -15.46
N ASN A 266 0.70 -12.76 -14.98
CA ASN A 266 0.96 -14.19 -15.10
C ASN A 266 -0.05 -15.02 -14.30
N LEU A 267 -0.41 -14.56 -13.08
CA LEU A 267 -1.39 -15.24 -12.25
C LEU A 267 -2.79 -15.19 -12.87
N GLU A 268 -3.20 -14.05 -13.45
CA GLU A 268 -4.46 -13.92 -14.17
C GLU A 268 -4.53 -14.89 -15.35
N ASN A 269 -3.48 -14.96 -16.18
CA ASN A 269 -3.41 -15.90 -17.30
C ASN A 269 -3.48 -17.37 -16.83
N LEU A 270 -2.78 -17.71 -15.74
CA LEU A 270 -2.79 -19.06 -15.18
C LEU A 270 -4.17 -19.44 -14.61
N VAL A 271 -4.83 -18.50 -13.94
CA VAL A 271 -6.19 -18.69 -13.42
C VAL A 271 -7.16 -18.94 -14.57
N GLU A 272 -7.07 -18.17 -15.65
CA GLU A 272 -7.91 -18.36 -16.84
C GLU A 272 -7.66 -19.72 -17.51
N GLU A 273 -6.39 -20.11 -17.69
CA GLU A 273 -6.03 -21.42 -18.22
C GLU A 273 -6.58 -22.56 -17.35
N LYS A 274 -6.42 -22.47 -16.02
CA LYS A 274 -6.93 -23.47 -15.08
C LYS A 274 -8.45 -23.54 -15.07
N THR A 275 -9.12 -22.40 -15.18
CA THR A 275 -10.59 -22.34 -15.26
C THR A 275 -11.09 -23.05 -16.51
N GLN A 276 -10.45 -22.81 -17.67
CA GLN A 276 -10.78 -23.53 -18.91
C GLN A 276 -10.51 -25.04 -18.80
N GLN A 277 -9.42 -25.43 -18.14
CA GLN A 277 -9.09 -26.84 -17.91
C GLN A 277 -10.14 -27.54 -17.02
N VAL A 278 -10.60 -26.87 -15.95
CA VAL A 278 -11.64 -27.37 -15.05
C VAL A 278 -12.96 -27.51 -15.79
N LEU A 279 -13.40 -26.49 -16.54
CA LEU A 279 -14.62 -26.55 -17.35
C LEU A 279 -14.58 -27.70 -18.37
N LYS A 280 -13.42 -27.92 -19.01
CA LYS A 280 -13.24 -29.05 -19.93
C LYS A 280 -13.34 -30.40 -19.21
N SER A 281 -12.74 -30.52 -18.03
CA SER A 281 -12.80 -31.74 -17.21
C SER A 281 -14.22 -32.03 -16.73
N GLU A 282 -14.93 -31.02 -16.27
CA GLU A 282 -16.32 -31.13 -15.81
C GLU A 282 -17.23 -31.61 -16.95
N ARG A 283 -17.08 -31.03 -18.14
CA ARG A 283 -17.80 -31.47 -19.35
C ARG A 283 -17.49 -32.92 -19.71
N LEU A 284 -16.23 -33.33 -19.71
CA LEU A 284 -15.85 -34.71 -20.01
C LEU A 284 -16.43 -35.69 -18.99
N SER A 285 -16.49 -35.30 -17.71
CA SER A 285 -17.13 -36.09 -16.66
C SER A 285 -18.63 -36.23 -16.90
N ALA A 286 -19.32 -35.13 -17.21
CA ALA A 286 -20.75 -35.14 -17.54
C ALA A 286 -21.05 -35.99 -18.78
N ILE A 287 -20.21 -35.91 -19.82
CA ILE A 287 -20.32 -36.76 -21.01
C ILE A 287 -20.10 -38.23 -20.63
N GLY A 288 -19.15 -38.54 -19.76
CA GLY A 288 -18.92 -39.91 -19.28
C GLY A 288 -20.13 -40.50 -18.55
N GLU A 289 -20.75 -39.71 -17.66
CA GLU A 289 -21.96 -40.11 -16.96
C GLU A 289 -23.14 -40.31 -17.92
N LEU A 290 -23.36 -39.37 -18.84
CA LEU A 290 -24.41 -39.45 -19.87
C LEU A 290 -24.18 -40.65 -20.79
N SER A 291 -22.94 -40.93 -21.19
CA SER A 291 -22.60 -42.07 -22.04
C SER A 291 -22.90 -43.41 -21.35
N GLY A 292 -22.65 -43.50 -20.04
CA GLY A 292 -22.99 -44.69 -19.24
C GLY A 292 -24.51 -44.91 -19.17
N ARG A 293 -25.29 -43.85 -18.96
CA ARG A 293 -26.76 -43.90 -18.99
C ARG A 293 -27.28 -44.24 -20.39
N LEU A 294 -26.75 -43.59 -21.42
CA LEU A 294 -27.10 -43.86 -22.83
C LEU A 294 -26.86 -45.34 -23.19
N ALA A 295 -25.70 -45.91 -22.81
CA ALA A 295 -25.42 -47.32 -23.08
C ALA A 295 -26.44 -48.27 -22.43
N HIS A 296 -26.91 -47.93 -21.22
CA HIS A 296 -27.97 -48.67 -20.54
C HIS A 296 -29.31 -48.50 -21.27
N ASP A 297 -29.67 -47.26 -21.63
CA ASP A 297 -30.96 -46.93 -22.22
C ASP A 297 -31.10 -47.43 -23.66
N LEU A 298 -30.01 -47.53 -24.42
CA LEU A 298 -29.95 -48.14 -25.75
C LEU A 298 -30.07 -49.68 -25.70
N ARG A 299 -29.57 -50.32 -24.64
CA ARG A 299 -29.65 -51.79 -24.48
C ARG A 299 -31.10 -52.27 -24.37
N ASN A 300 -31.99 -51.44 -23.85
CA ASN A 300 -33.42 -51.75 -23.72
C ASN A 300 -34.13 -51.91 -25.08
N PRO A 301 -34.20 -50.89 -25.97
CA PRO A 301 -34.79 -51.01 -27.29
C PRO A 301 -34.07 -52.06 -28.16
N LEU A 302 -32.74 -52.21 -28.03
CA LEU A 302 -32.00 -53.27 -28.71
C LEU A 302 -32.47 -54.68 -28.30
N SER A 303 -32.71 -54.90 -27.00
CA SER A 303 -33.27 -56.16 -26.49
C SER A 303 -34.67 -56.42 -27.04
N VAL A 304 -35.52 -55.40 -27.10
CA VAL A 304 -36.88 -55.48 -27.67
C VAL A 304 -36.84 -55.81 -29.16
N MET A 305 -35.95 -55.16 -29.92
CA MET A 305 -35.78 -55.45 -31.35
C MET A 305 -35.30 -56.88 -31.58
N LYS A 306 -34.28 -57.32 -30.82
CA LYS A 306 -33.74 -58.68 -30.94
C LYS A 306 -34.80 -59.74 -30.64
N MET A 307 -35.56 -59.57 -29.55
CA MET A 307 -36.65 -60.47 -29.18
C MET A 307 -37.76 -60.49 -30.24
N SER A 308 -38.15 -59.31 -30.73
CA SER A 308 -39.19 -59.19 -31.77
C SER A 308 -38.74 -59.86 -33.07
N LEU A 309 -37.47 -59.73 -33.45
CA LEU A 309 -36.88 -60.37 -34.62
C LEU A 309 -36.77 -61.90 -34.46
N GLU A 310 -36.37 -62.40 -33.29
CA GLU A 310 -36.34 -63.84 -32.99
C GLU A 310 -37.74 -64.46 -33.11
N LEU A 311 -38.77 -63.77 -32.63
CA LEU A 311 -40.15 -64.24 -32.70
C LEU A 311 -40.71 -64.17 -34.13
N ILE A 312 -40.29 -63.21 -34.96
CA ILE A 312 -40.58 -63.22 -36.40
C ILE A 312 -39.91 -64.43 -37.07
N LYS A 313 -38.64 -64.73 -36.75
CA LYS A 313 -37.91 -65.89 -37.32
C LYS A 313 -38.49 -67.25 -36.91
N GLN A 314 -39.09 -67.35 -35.73
CA GLN A 314 -39.77 -68.56 -35.25
C GLN A 314 -41.20 -68.72 -35.80
N SER A 315 -41.68 -67.77 -36.62
CA SER A 315 -43.00 -67.86 -37.23
C SER A 315 -43.04 -68.93 -38.34
N PRO A 316 -44.16 -69.64 -38.55
CA PRO A 316 -44.29 -70.70 -39.55
C PRO A 316 -43.92 -70.24 -40.98
N PRO A 317 -43.42 -71.13 -41.87
CA PRO A 317 -43.05 -70.78 -43.24
C PRO A 317 -44.19 -70.17 -44.09
N ASP A 318 -45.45 -70.49 -43.77
CA ASP A 318 -46.65 -70.01 -44.47
C ASP A 318 -47.19 -68.68 -43.92
N SER A 319 -46.51 -68.07 -42.93
CA SER A 319 -46.91 -66.78 -42.34
C SER A 319 -46.80 -65.66 -43.38
N LYS A 320 -47.82 -64.82 -43.49
CA LYS A 320 -47.80 -63.65 -44.37
C LYS A 320 -47.37 -62.42 -43.58
N ILE A 321 -46.69 -61.48 -44.24
CA ILE A 321 -46.31 -60.19 -43.62
C ILE A 321 -47.54 -59.41 -43.12
N SER A 322 -48.72 -59.66 -43.71
CA SER A 322 -50.02 -59.11 -43.28
C SER A 322 -50.56 -59.70 -41.97
N ASP A 323 -49.92 -60.72 -41.40
CA ASP A 323 -50.36 -61.32 -40.15
C ASP A 323 -50.18 -60.32 -39.00
N SER A 324 -51.28 -60.03 -38.29
CA SER A 324 -51.33 -59.00 -37.23
C SER A 324 -50.21 -59.14 -36.19
N ALA A 325 -49.78 -60.38 -35.90
CA ALA A 325 -48.68 -60.65 -34.96
C ALA A 325 -47.31 -60.24 -35.52
N ILE A 326 -47.06 -60.40 -36.82
CA ILE A 326 -45.81 -59.97 -37.49
C ILE A 326 -45.81 -58.45 -37.62
N THR A 327 -46.93 -57.84 -38.03
CA THR A 327 -47.06 -56.39 -38.17
C THR A 327 -46.83 -55.66 -36.83
N LYS A 328 -47.38 -56.17 -35.72
CA LYS A 328 -47.12 -55.62 -34.37
C LYS A 328 -45.65 -55.71 -33.95
N ARG A 329 -44.95 -56.77 -34.35
CA ARG A 329 -43.52 -56.94 -34.03
C ARG A 329 -42.64 -55.99 -34.84
N ILE A 330 -43.00 -55.71 -36.09
CA ILE A 330 -42.35 -54.71 -36.93
C ILE A 330 -42.56 -53.31 -36.35
N ASP A 331 -43.78 -52.95 -35.94
CA ASP A 331 -44.08 -51.65 -35.28
C ASP A 331 -43.28 -51.46 -33.97
N LEU A 332 -43.10 -52.53 -33.18
CA LEU A 332 -42.24 -52.48 -31.98
C LEU A 332 -40.76 -52.26 -32.31
N ILE A 333 -40.29 -52.79 -33.45
CA ILE A 333 -38.93 -52.56 -33.93
C ILE A 333 -38.77 -51.11 -34.39
N GLU A 334 -39.69 -50.59 -35.19
CA GLU A 334 -39.67 -49.19 -35.67
C GLU A 334 -39.68 -48.21 -34.50
N LYS A 335 -40.59 -48.36 -33.53
CA LYS A 335 -40.62 -47.53 -32.31
C LYS A 335 -39.35 -47.61 -31.48
N SER A 336 -38.66 -48.76 -31.50
CA SER A 336 -37.38 -48.93 -30.81
C SER A 336 -36.23 -48.23 -31.54
N ILE A 337 -36.26 -48.21 -32.88
CA ILE A 337 -35.33 -47.44 -33.71
C ILE A 337 -35.51 -45.93 -33.48
N ASP A 338 -36.75 -45.44 -33.48
CA ASP A 338 -37.04 -44.03 -33.23
C ASP A 338 -36.55 -43.57 -31.85
N ARG A 339 -36.77 -44.41 -30.82
CA ARG A 339 -36.26 -44.14 -29.46
C ARG A 339 -34.73 -44.06 -29.42
N ILE A 340 -34.03 -44.96 -30.12
CA ILE A 340 -32.57 -44.93 -30.20
C ILE A 340 -32.11 -43.66 -30.90
N SER A 341 -32.76 -43.26 -32.00
CA SER A 341 -32.41 -42.03 -32.73
C SER A 341 -32.55 -40.80 -31.83
N HIS A 342 -33.70 -40.64 -31.16
CA HIS A 342 -33.92 -39.52 -30.24
C HIS A 342 -32.90 -39.47 -29.09
N GLN A 343 -32.58 -40.61 -28.46
CA GLN A 343 -31.58 -40.66 -27.38
C GLN A 343 -30.17 -40.31 -27.85
N VAL A 344 -29.81 -40.68 -29.08
CA VAL A 344 -28.52 -40.31 -29.68
C VAL A 344 -28.49 -38.82 -30.02
N ASP A 345 -29.59 -38.27 -30.54
CA ASP A 345 -29.70 -36.85 -30.89
C ASP A 345 -29.62 -35.94 -29.64
N ASP A 346 -30.24 -36.33 -28.53
CA ASP A 346 -30.16 -35.61 -27.25
C ASP A 346 -28.72 -35.50 -26.72
N VAL A 347 -27.95 -36.60 -26.83
CA VAL A 347 -26.53 -36.62 -26.40
C VAL A 347 -25.64 -35.84 -27.37
N LEU A 348 -25.87 -35.96 -28.68
CA LEU A 348 -25.15 -35.18 -29.69
C LEU A 348 -25.43 -33.67 -29.57
N GLY A 349 -26.64 -33.29 -29.16
CA GLY A 349 -27.03 -31.92 -28.86
C GLY A 349 -26.23 -31.32 -27.70
N TYR A 350 -25.98 -32.10 -26.65
CA TYR A 350 -25.17 -31.68 -25.49
C TYR A 350 -23.66 -31.59 -25.81
N VAL A 351 -23.15 -32.44 -26.70
CA VAL A 351 -21.73 -32.52 -27.07
C VAL A 351 -21.32 -31.47 -28.11
N ARG A 352 -22.25 -31.00 -28.96
CA ARG A 352 -21.94 -30.03 -30.00
C ARG A 352 -21.65 -28.64 -29.42
N ILE A 353 -20.37 -28.28 -29.41
CA ILE A 353 -19.92 -26.91 -29.23
C ILE A 353 -19.99 -26.21 -30.59
N SER A 354 -21.13 -25.61 -30.92
CA SER A 354 -21.13 -24.55 -31.94
C SER A 354 -20.64 -23.27 -31.28
N PRO A 355 -19.52 -22.66 -31.72
CA PRO A 355 -19.09 -21.36 -31.20
C PRO A 355 -20.25 -20.37 -31.36
N LEU A 356 -20.49 -19.55 -30.32
CA LEU A 356 -21.54 -18.54 -30.35
C LEU A 356 -21.17 -17.52 -31.42
N ASN A 357 -21.99 -17.41 -32.45
CA ASN A 357 -21.81 -16.38 -33.47
C ASN A 357 -22.54 -15.12 -33.03
N LEU A 358 -21.89 -14.34 -32.18
CA LEU A 358 -22.48 -13.14 -31.58
C LEU A 358 -22.60 -12.04 -32.64
N THR A 359 -23.83 -11.71 -33.01
CA THR A 359 -24.16 -10.57 -33.86
C THR A 359 -25.01 -9.57 -33.07
N ASN A 360 -24.90 -8.29 -33.41
CA ASN A 360 -25.69 -7.25 -32.75
C ASN A 360 -27.05 -7.14 -33.46
N VAL A 361 -28.10 -7.65 -32.81
CA VAL A 361 -29.42 -7.86 -33.44
C VAL A 361 -30.51 -7.16 -32.62
N SER A 362 -31.54 -6.67 -33.31
CA SER A 362 -32.75 -6.14 -32.67
C SER A 362 -33.47 -7.29 -31.96
N LEU A 363 -33.64 -7.17 -30.65
CA LEU A 363 -34.38 -8.16 -29.87
C LEU A 363 -35.83 -8.29 -30.38
N ARG A 364 -36.40 -7.18 -30.83
CA ARG A 364 -37.75 -7.15 -31.41
C ARG A 364 -37.86 -8.02 -32.66
N GLU A 365 -36.93 -7.89 -33.60
CA GLU A 365 -36.94 -8.68 -34.84
C GLU A 365 -36.86 -10.19 -34.55
N VAL A 366 -36.05 -10.59 -33.55
CA VAL A 366 -35.95 -12.00 -33.15
C VAL A 366 -37.26 -12.49 -32.54
N ILE A 367 -37.88 -11.72 -31.65
CA ILE A 367 -39.16 -12.07 -31.01
C ILE A 367 -40.29 -12.18 -32.05
N GLU A 368 -40.40 -11.23 -32.97
CA GLU A 368 -41.40 -11.25 -34.05
C GLU A 368 -41.21 -12.45 -34.98
N SER A 369 -39.95 -12.77 -35.33
CA SER A 369 -39.58 -13.97 -36.09
C SER A 369 -39.98 -15.26 -35.39
N SER A 370 -39.69 -15.40 -34.09
CA SER A 370 -40.04 -16.60 -33.33
C SER A 370 -41.56 -16.73 -33.14
N LEU A 371 -42.26 -15.64 -32.85
CA LEU A 371 -43.73 -15.61 -32.71
C LEU A 371 -44.45 -16.07 -33.99
N SER A 372 -43.91 -15.75 -35.17
CA SER A 372 -44.48 -16.19 -36.45
C SER A 372 -44.49 -17.71 -36.65
N LYS A 373 -43.64 -18.43 -35.90
CA LYS A 373 -43.50 -19.90 -35.96
C LYS A 373 -44.36 -20.61 -34.91
N VAL A 374 -44.85 -19.88 -33.91
CA VAL A 374 -45.67 -20.41 -32.82
C VAL A 374 -47.14 -20.28 -33.19
N ASN A 375 -47.91 -21.36 -33.03
CA ASN A 375 -49.34 -21.36 -33.33
C ASN A 375 -50.10 -20.80 -32.12
N VAL A 376 -50.36 -19.49 -32.11
CA VAL A 376 -51.02 -18.81 -30.98
C VAL A 376 -52.53 -19.13 -30.98
N PRO A 377 -53.09 -19.70 -29.90
CA PRO A 377 -54.53 -19.93 -29.78
C PRO A 377 -55.34 -18.63 -29.85
N SER A 378 -56.59 -18.71 -30.34
CA SER A 378 -57.49 -17.57 -30.55
C SER A 378 -57.85 -16.78 -29.28
N ASP A 379 -57.54 -17.32 -28.11
CA ASP A 379 -57.97 -16.82 -26.81
C ASP A 379 -56.84 -16.05 -26.08
N ILE A 380 -55.69 -15.86 -26.75
CA ILE A 380 -54.49 -15.23 -26.21
C ILE A 380 -54.13 -13.99 -27.01
N GLU A 381 -54.03 -12.85 -26.33
CA GLU A 381 -53.52 -11.59 -26.90
C GLU A 381 -52.03 -11.43 -26.56
N VAL A 382 -51.18 -11.37 -27.58
CA VAL A 382 -49.72 -11.18 -27.42
C VAL A 382 -49.36 -9.75 -27.76
N SER A 383 -48.85 -9.00 -26.78
CA SER A 383 -48.38 -7.62 -26.97
C SER A 383 -46.84 -7.56 -26.91
N VAL A 384 -46.20 -7.06 -27.95
CA VAL A 384 -44.76 -6.76 -27.96
C VAL A 384 -44.56 -5.26 -27.77
N ASP A 385 -43.75 -4.87 -26.78
CA ASP A 385 -43.44 -3.46 -26.47
C ASP A 385 -42.76 -2.77 -27.68
N LYS A 386 -42.93 -1.45 -27.81
CA LYS A 386 -42.34 -0.63 -28.86
C LYS A 386 -40.86 -0.33 -28.64
N ASN A 387 -40.35 -0.51 -27.43
CA ASN A 387 -38.94 -0.26 -27.12
C ASN A 387 -38.04 -1.36 -27.70
N ASP A 388 -37.24 -1.02 -28.71
CA ASP A 388 -36.25 -1.94 -29.28
C ASP A 388 -34.92 -1.86 -28.53
N VAL A 389 -34.39 -3.02 -28.16
CA VAL A 389 -33.09 -3.16 -27.48
C VAL A 389 -32.19 -3.99 -28.38
N LYS A 390 -31.00 -3.45 -28.67
CA LYS A 390 -29.97 -4.18 -29.40
C LYS A 390 -29.16 -5.02 -28.44
N ILE A 391 -29.10 -6.32 -28.69
CA ILE A 391 -28.36 -7.27 -27.89
C ILE A 391 -27.31 -7.99 -28.76
N SER A 392 -26.18 -8.32 -28.14
CA SER A 392 -25.15 -9.16 -28.76
C SER A 392 -25.46 -10.62 -28.43
N CYS A 393 -25.99 -11.36 -29.40
CA CYS A 393 -26.42 -12.75 -29.20
C CYS A 393 -26.23 -13.62 -30.45
N ASP A 394 -26.30 -14.93 -30.27
CA ASP A 394 -26.39 -15.90 -31.37
C ASP A 394 -27.86 -16.07 -31.76
N VAL A 395 -28.23 -15.52 -32.92
CA VAL A 395 -29.62 -15.46 -33.39
C VAL A 395 -30.24 -16.85 -33.52
N VAL A 396 -29.49 -17.82 -34.02
CA VAL A 396 -30.01 -19.17 -34.29
C VAL A 396 -30.34 -19.87 -32.98
N LYS A 397 -29.47 -19.73 -31.97
CA LYS A 397 -29.70 -20.34 -30.65
C LYS A 397 -30.80 -19.63 -29.87
N LEU A 398 -30.87 -18.29 -29.96
CA LEU A 398 -31.91 -17.51 -29.29
C LEU A 398 -33.29 -17.78 -29.90
N ASP A 399 -33.40 -17.83 -31.22
CA ASP A 399 -34.65 -18.17 -31.93
C ASP A 399 -35.10 -19.62 -31.65
N ALA A 400 -34.17 -20.58 -31.57
CA ALA A 400 -34.49 -21.95 -31.16
C ALA A 400 -35.08 -22.01 -29.74
N TYR A 401 -34.52 -21.25 -28.79
CA TYR A 401 -35.02 -21.19 -27.42
C TYR A 401 -36.40 -20.52 -27.32
N LEU A 402 -36.64 -19.47 -28.10
CA LEU A 402 -37.92 -18.73 -28.10
C LEU A 402 -39.05 -19.45 -28.83
N SER A 403 -38.72 -20.41 -29.70
CA SER A 403 -39.70 -21.19 -30.48
C SER A 403 -40.02 -22.57 -29.91
N THR A 404 -39.31 -22.99 -28.86
CA THR A 404 -39.59 -24.21 -28.09
C THR A 404 -40.60 -23.91 -26.99
#